data_AF-A0A382APK7-F1
#
_entry.id   AF-A0A382APK7-F1
#
_cell.length_a   1.000
_cell.length_b   1.000
_cell.length_c   1.000
_cell.angle_alpha   90.00
_cell.angle_beta   90.00
_cell.angle_gamma   90.00
#
_symmetry.space_group_name_H-M   'P 1'
#
loop_
_entity.id
_entity.type
_entity.pdbx_description
1 polymer ?
#
loop_
_entity_poly.entity_id
_entity_poly.type
_entity_poly.pdbx_seq_one_letter_code
_entity_poly.pdbx_strand_id
1 'polypeptide(L)'
;MTEPTQEELISTVSSIFDVTDIITNSETLEFKIDSNNFKHKFVILARQLELQNMLAHLEKSSDGMHLFVARLPQAKRKWLSKSWLPRILFAVTVTMVLIDGYYRTDFVNTLSFIGNPIEMSVLYAFSLIGILGVHESGHLIAAKKHKIRTTWPYFIPGVPVFGIPTFGALIQSRGLTINRDILFDVAIAGPIAGLIIAIIVSMFGALTSPEIDNVLADELYNESQLMKMNLPIFMTVSLEIFDKGGDNTHVVMSPIFFAAWIGFLITFLNLLPAWQLDGG
;
A
#
# COMPACT_ATOMS: atom_id res chain seq x y z
N MET A 1 -6.68 -25.92 19.29
CA MET A 1 -6.70 -25.04 20.48
C MET A 1 -8.11 -25.13 21.03
N THR A 2 -8.24 -25.54 22.28
CA THR A 2 -9.50 -25.62 23.02
C THR A 2 -10.10 -24.22 23.16
N GLU A 3 -11.43 -24.09 23.03
CA GLU A 3 -12.13 -22.82 23.22
C GLU A 3 -11.98 -22.37 24.67
N PRO A 4 -11.73 -21.07 24.94
CA PRO A 4 -11.65 -20.56 26.30
C PRO A 4 -13.02 -20.63 26.98
N THR A 5 -13.05 -21.00 28.26
CA THR A 5 -14.28 -21.04 29.05
C THR A 5 -14.72 -19.63 29.44
N GLN A 6 -16.01 -19.45 29.79
CA GLN A 6 -16.50 -18.14 30.26
C GLN A 6 -15.75 -17.67 31.51
N GLU A 7 -15.39 -18.58 32.43
CA GLU A 7 -14.60 -18.26 33.63
C GLU A 7 -13.19 -17.77 33.29
N GLU A 8 -12.53 -18.39 32.31
CA GLU A 8 -11.22 -17.94 31.82
C GLU A 8 -11.29 -16.53 31.21
N LEU A 9 -12.35 -16.24 30.46
CA LEU A 9 -12.57 -14.92 29.86
C LEU A 9 -12.80 -13.85 30.94
N ILE A 10 -13.66 -14.15 31.93
CA ILE A 10 -13.92 -13.26 33.07
C ILE A 10 -12.62 -13.01 33.85
N SER A 11 -11.86 -14.06 34.17
CA SER A 11 -10.57 -13.95 34.87
C SER A 11 -9.57 -13.08 34.10
N THR A 12 -9.49 -13.27 32.78
CA THR A 12 -8.61 -12.48 31.90
C THR A 12 -8.99 -10.99 31.92
N VAL A 13 -10.28 -10.67 31.78
CA VAL A 13 -10.77 -9.29 31.79
C VAL A 13 -10.55 -8.63 33.14
N SER A 14 -10.94 -9.30 34.23
CA SER A 14 -10.80 -8.77 35.60
C SER A 14 -9.35 -8.63 36.06
N SER A 15 -8.39 -9.31 35.42
CA SER A 15 -6.96 -9.12 35.69
C SER A 15 -6.39 -7.80 35.13
N ILE A 16 -7.09 -7.18 34.18
CA ILE A 16 -6.64 -5.98 33.46
C ILE A 16 -7.52 -4.76 33.80
N PHE A 17 -8.82 -4.96 33.96
CA PHE A 17 -9.81 -3.93 34.22
C PHE A 17 -10.47 -4.10 35.56
N ASP A 18 -10.79 -2.96 36.19
CA ASP A 18 -11.64 -2.91 37.36
C ASP A 18 -13.09 -3.03 36.88
N VAL A 19 -13.65 -4.24 37.02
CA VAL A 19 -14.99 -4.61 36.54
C VAL A 19 -16.02 -4.31 37.63
N THR A 20 -17.02 -3.48 37.32
CA THR A 20 -18.10 -3.13 38.25
C THR A 20 -19.34 -4.00 38.06
N ASP A 21 -19.59 -4.47 36.85
CA ASP A 21 -20.76 -5.30 36.52
C ASP A 21 -20.47 -6.23 35.34
N ILE A 22 -21.14 -7.38 35.29
CA ILE A 22 -20.99 -8.40 34.24
C ILE A 22 -22.37 -8.83 33.74
N ILE A 23 -22.63 -8.60 32.46
CA ILE A 23 -23.85 -9.03 31.79
C ILE A 23 -23.49 -10.16 30.82
N THR A 24 -24.09 -11.33 31.02
CA THR A 24 -23.82 -12.51 30.18
C THR A 24 -24.95 -12.71 29.18
N ASN A 25 -24.64 -12.66 27.89
CA ASN A 25 -25.56 -13.01 26.81
C ASN A 25 -25.09 -14.30 26.10
N SER A 26 -25.98 -14.91 25.31
CA SER A 26 -25.74 -16.21 24.66
C SER A 26 -24.52 -16.24 23.73
N GLU A 27 -24.13 -15.09 23.15
CA GLU A 27 -22.99 -14.98 22.22
C GLU A 27 -21.91 -13.98 22.65
N THR A 28 -22.19 -13.15 23.67
CA THR A 28 -21.31 -12.06 24.10
C THR A 28 -21.26 -11.94 25.62
N LEU A 29 -20.07 -11.62 26.14
CA LEU A 29 -19.87 -11.21 27.53
C LEU A 29 -19.68 -9.70 27.56
N GLU A 30 -20.49 -9.01 28.35
CA GLU A 30 -20.39 -7.57 28.54
C GLU A 30 -19.89 -7.26 29.95
N PHE A 31 -18.92 -6.36 30.05
CA PHE A 31 -18.29 -5.92 31.28
C PHE A 31 -18.40 -4.41 31.40
N LYS A 32 -18.99 -3.92 32.49
CA LYS A 32 -18.92 -2.50 32.84
C LYS A 32 -17.58 -2.24 33.54
N ILE A 33 -16.78 -1.32 33.00
CA ILE A 33 -15.41 -1.05 33.45
C ILE A 33 -15.20 0.43 33.81
N ASP A 34 -14.23 0.70 34.68
CA ASP A 34 -13.78 2.07 34.93
C ASP A 34 -13.01 2.67 33.73
N SER A 35 -13.14 3.99 33.57
CA SER A 35 -12.62 4.78 32.44
C SER A 35 -11.14 5.17 32.59
N ASN A 36 -10.47 4.79 33.67
CA ASN A 36 -9.07 5.15 33.91
C ASN A 36 -8.07 4.33 33.08
N ASN A 37 -7.27 5.04 32.26
CA ASN A 37 -6.20 4.49 31.41
C ASN A 37 -6.64 3.30 30.53
N PHE A 38 -7.90 3.34 30.07
CA PHE A 38 -8.52 2.21 29.36
C PHE A 38 -7.83 1.88 28.03
N LYS A 39 -7.26 2.88 27.33
CA LYS A 39 -6.64 2.69 26.01
C LYS A 39 -5.52 1.64 26.03
N HIS A 40 -4.56 1.77 26.96
CA HIS A 40 -3.43 0.85 27.03
C HIS A 40 -3.85 -0.53 27.54
N LYS A 41 -4.71 -0.55 28.58
CA LYS A 41 -5.31 -1.77 29.13
C LYS A 41 -6.04 -2.58 28.05
N PHE A 42 -6.83 -1.90 27.21
CA PHE A 42 -7.57 -2.52 26.12
C PHE A 42 -6.65 -3.15 25.08
N VAL A 43 -5.55 -2.49 24.72
CA VAL A 43 -4.59 -3.04 23.76
C VAL A 43 -3.96 -4.34 24.25
N ILE A 44 -3.69 -4.46 25.56
CA ILE A 44 -3.18 -5.70 26.15
C ILE A 44 -4.24 -6.79 26.08
N LEU A 45 -5.46 -6.49 26.53
CA LEU A 45 -6.58 -7.43 26.55
C LEU A 45 -6.91 -7.95 25.15
N ALA A 46 -7.08 -7.05 24.17
CA ALA A 46 -7.42 -7.40 22.80
C ALA A 46 -6.39 -8.35 22.18
N ARG A 47 -5.09 -8.17 22.47
CA ARG A 47 -4.01 -9.06 22.00
C ARG A 47 -4.08 -10.45 22.63
N GLN A 48 -4.42 -10.55 23.91
CA GLN A 48 -4.58 -11.86 24.58
C GLN A 48 -5.79 -12.61 24.01
N LEU A 49 -6.91 -11.91 23.84
CA LEU A 49 -8.14 -12.46 23.29
C LEU A 49 -7.98 -12.88 21.81
N GLU A 50 -7.25 -12.12 21.00
CA GLU A 50 -6.99 -12.46 19.59
C GLU A 50 -6.26 -13.81 19.45
N LEU A 51 -5.35 -14.15 20.38
CA LEU A 51 -4.68 -15.46 20.40
C LEU A 51 -5.66 -16.62 20.65
N GLN A 52 -6.78 -16.34 21.28
CA GLN A 52 -7.85 -17.31 21.58
C GLN A 52 -9.00 -17.26 20.56
N ASN A 53 -8.86 -16.53 19.45
CA ASN A 53 -9.94 -16.24 18.47
C ASN A 53 -11.15 -15.53 19.09
N MET A 54 -10.90 -14.66 20.06
CA MET A 54 -11.91 -13.82 20.70
C MET A 54 -11.70 -12.35 20.32
N LEU A 55 -12.79 -11.64 20.18
CA LEU A 55 -12.91 -10.24 19.82
C LEU A 55 -13.28 -9.45 21.06
N ALA A 56 -12.63 -8.29 21.25
CA ALA A 56 -13.04 -7.33 22.25
C ALA A 56 -13.42 -6.00 21.59
N HIS A 57 -14.49 -5.38 22.05
CA HIS A 57 -14.96 -4.07 21.60
C HIS A 57 -15.27 -3.19 22.80
N LEU A 58 -14.92 -1.91 22.73
CA LEU A 58 -15.25 -0.92 23.76
C LEU A 58 -16.28 0.06 23.23
N GLU A 59 -17.33 0.27 24.01
CA GLU A 59 -18.36 1.27 23.76
C GLU A 59 -18.48 2.19 24.95
N LYS A 60 -18.64 3.49 24.68
CA LYS A 60 -18.91 4.49 25.73
C LYS A 60 -20.39 4.81 25.72
N SER A 61 -21.08 4.50 26.82
CA SER A 61 -22.48 4.83 27.03
C SER A 61 -22.63 5.96 28.04
N SER A 62 -23.87 6.45 28.24
CA SER A 62 -24.21 7.45 29.25
C SER A 62 -23.94 6.97 30.69
N ASP A 63 -23.96 5.65 30.92
CA ASP A 63 -23.80 5.00 32.23
C ASP A 63 -22.36 4.49 32.49
N GLY A 64 -21.44 4.64 31.53
CA GLY A 64 -20.03 4.24 31.72
C GLY A 64 -19.37 3.67 30.46
N MET A 65 -18.23 2.99 30.66
CA MET A 65 -17.52 2.27 29.61
C MET A 65 -17.91 0.79 29.66
N HIS A 66 -18.32 0.25 28.51
CA HIS A 66 -18.73 -1.14 28.35
C HIS A 66 -17.74 -1.86 27.45
N LEU A 67 -17.28 -3.03 27.89
CA LEU A 67 -16.39 -3.92 27.16
C LEU A 67 -17.16 -5.17 26.76
N PHE A 68 -17.25 -5.42 25.46
CA PHE A 68 -17.89 -6.59 24.89
C PHE A 68 -16.82 -7.58 24.44
N VAL A 69 -16.97 -8.85 24.83
CA VAL A 69 -16.13 -9.96 24.38
C VAL A 69 -17.00 -10.94 23.61
N ALA A 70 -16.64 -11.19 22.35
CA ALA A 70 -17.39 -12.02 21.40
C ALA A 70 -16.44 -12.96 20.65
N ARG A 71 -16.97 -13.95 19.93
CA ARG A 71 -16.15 -14.83 19.08
C ARG A 71 -15.73 -14.11 17.81
N LEU A 72 -14.49 -14.33 17.33
CA LEU A 72 -14.11 -13.88 15.99
C LEU A 72 -14.95 -14.63 14.94
N PRO A 73 -15.68 -13.93 14.04
CA PRO A 73 -16.28 -14.58 12.89
C PRO A 73 -15.17 -15.15 12.01
N GLN A 74 -15.09 -16.48 11.90
CA GLN A 74 -14.13 -17.13 11.02
C GLN A 74 -14.55 -16.90 9.57
N ALA A 75 -13.84 -16.03 8.85
CA ALA A 75 -14.01 -15.89 7.41
C ALA A 75 -13.75 -17.24 6.71
N LYS A 76 -14.77 -17.79 6.05
CA LYS A 76 -14.68 -19.06 5.31
C LYS A 76 -13.55 -18.97 4.28
N ARG A 77 -12.46 -19.71 4.51
CA ARG A 77 -11.33 -19.87 3.58
C ARG A 77 -11.83 -20.28 2.20
N LYS A 78 -11.89 -19.34 1.26
CA LYS A 78 -12.20 -19.65 -0.14
C LYS A 78 -11.06 -19.18 -1.07
N TRP A 79 -10.43 -20.19 -1.66
CA TRP A 79 -9.65 -20.19 -2.91
C TRP A 79 -8.29 -19.47 -2.96
N LEU A 80 -8.10 -18.30 -2.33
CA LEU A 80 -6.85 -17.52 -2.39
C LEU A 80 -5.76 -17.95 -1.39
N SER A 81 -5.93 -19.08 -0.68
CA SER A 81 -5.05 -19.47 0.44
C SER A 81 -3.79 -20.26 0.09
N LYS A 82 -3.51 -20.53 -1.19
CA LYS A 82 -2.29 -21.25 -1.56
C LYS A 82 -1.10 -20.29 -1.52
N SER A 83 -0.12 -20.60 -0.66
CA SER A 83 1.11 -19.81 -0.46
C SER A 83 1.93 -19.54 -1.73
N TRP A 84 1.64 -20.21 -2.86
CA TRP A 84 2.31 -19.99 -4.14
C TRP A 84 1.69 -18.85 -4.96
N LEU A 85 0.42 -18.50 -4.75
CA LEU A 85 -0.28 -17.53 -5.59
C LEU A 85 0.38 -16.14 -5.59
N PRO A 86 0.76 -15.54 -4.44
CA PRO A 86 1.48 -14.26 -4.43
C PRO A 86 2.77 -14.29 -5.25
N ARG A 87 3.48 -15.42 -5.24
CA ARG A 87 4.76 -15.58 -5.95
C ARG A 87 4.56 -15.64 -7.47
N ILE A 88 3.53 -16.37 -7.92
CA ILE A 88 3.19 -16.42 -9.35
C ILE A 88 2.73 -15.06 -9.84
N LEU A 89 1.85 -14.38 -9.09
CA LEU A 89 1.43 -13.03 -9.43
C LEU A 89 2.61 -12.06 -9.50
N PHE A 90 3.52 -12.10 -8.52
CA PHE A 90 4.74 -11.29 -8.54
C PHE A 90 5.59 -11.59 -9.80
N ALA A 91 5.82 -12.86 -10.14
CA ALA A 91 6.58 -13.23 -11.33
C ALA A 91 5.92 -12.73 -12.62
N VAL A 92 4.59 -12.83 -12.72
CA VAL A 92 3.82 -12.31 -13.85
C VAL A 92 3.94 -10.79 -13.91
N THR A 93 3.76 -10.08 -12.81
CA THR A 93 3.89 -8.62 -12.76
C THR A 93 5.29 -8.16 -13.16
N VAL A 94 6.35 -8.78 -12.64
CA VAL A 94 7.73 -8.46 -13.05
C VAL A 94 7.92 -8.67 -14.55
N THR A 95 7.39 -9.76 -15.10
CA THR A 95 7.46 -10.03 -16.54
C THR A 95 6.74 -8.95 -17.36
N MET A 96 5.53 -8.55 -16.95
CA MET A 96 4.77 -7.49 -17.63
C MET A 96 5.52 -6.15 -17.57
N VAL A 97 6.10 -5.80 -16.43
CA VAL A 97 6.88 -4.58 -16.26
C VAL A 97 8.15 -4.59 -17.11
N LEU A 98 8.85 -5.73 -17.21
CA LEU A 98 10.02 -5.86 -18.09
C LEU A 98 9.64 -5.70 -19.57
N ILE A 99 8.55 -6.32 -20.02
CA ILE A 99 8.05 -6.18 -21.40
C ILE A 99 7.72 -4.72 -21.68
N ASP A 100 7.00 -4.06 -20.78
CA ASP A 100 6.63 -2.65 -20.91
C ASP A 100 7.87 -1.74 -20.97
N GLY A 101 8.85 -1.97 -20.09
CA GLY A 101 10.11 -1.23 -20.08
C GLY A 101 10.92 -1.40 -21.37
N TYR A 102 10.94 -2.61 -21.94
CA TYR A 102 11.61 -2.88 -23.21
C TYR A 102 11.00 -2.03 -24.33
N TYR A 103 9.68 -2.13 -24.54
CA TYR A 103 9.01 -1.41 -25.64
C TYR A 103 9.05 0.11 -25.46
N ARG A 104 8.96 0.61 -24.22
CA ARG A 104 9.14 2.05 -23.95
C ARG A 104 10.55 2.50 -24.27
N THR A 105 11.57 1.72 -23.90
CA THR A 105 12.95 2.08 -24.23
C THR A 105 13.17 2.06 -25.74
N ASP A 106 12.66 1.03 -26.42
CA ASP A 106 12.75 0.90 -27.88
C ASP A 106 12.13 2.11 -28.59
N PHE A 107 10.93 2.53 -28.16
CA PHE A 107 10.29 3.75 -28.66
C PHE A 107 11.12 5.01 -28.36
N VAL A 108 11.57 5.22 -27.12
CA VAL A 108 12.34 6.44 -26.80
C VAL A 108 13.66 6.47 -27.57
N ASN A 109 14.29 5.32 -27.82
CA ASN A 109 15.52 5.21 -28.62
C ASN A 109 15.35 5.61 -30.09
N THR A 110 14.14 5.57 -30.66
CA THR A 110 13.91 6.09 -32.02
C THR A 110 13.99 7.61 -32.08
N LEU A 111 13.74 8.28 -30.95
CA LEU A 111 13.79 9.74 -30.80
C LEU A 111 15.17 10.20 -30.34
N SER A 112 15.69 9.56 -29.29
CA SER A 112 17.01 9.85 -28.72
C SER A 112 17.54 8.62 -28.01
N PHE A 113 18.76 8.22 -28.35
CA PHE A 113 19.35 7.00 -27.79
C PHE A 113 19.64 7.17 -26.29
N ILE A 114 18.94 6.40 -25.46
CA ILE A 114 19.07 6.40 -24.00
C ILE A 114 19.76 5.14 -23.44
N GLY A 115 19.90 4.08 -24.24
CA GLY A 115 20.61 2.86 -23.83
C GLY A 115 20.03 1.57 -24.42
N ASN A 116 20.58 0.43 -24.00
CA ASN A 116 20.08 -0.87 -24.43
C ASN A 116 18.68 -1.15 -23.86
N PRO A 117 17.67 -1.53 -24.68
CA PRO A 117 16.31 -1.81 -24.22
C PRO A 117 16.19 -2.85 -23.11
N ILE A 118 17.04 -3.88 -23.11
CA ILE A 118 17.02 -4.93 -22.09
C ILE A 118 17.52 -4.36 -20.75
N GLU A 119 18.65 -3.66 -20.76
CA GLU A 119 19.22 -3.08 -19.53
C GLU A 119 18.29 -2.01 -18.94
N MET A 120 17.74 -1.14 -19.78
CA MET A 120 16.78 -0.13 -19.36
C MET A 120 15.47 -0.73 -18.87
N SER A 121 15.02 -1.86 -19.43
CA SER A 121 13.84 -2.57 -18.91
C SER A 121 14.06 -3.10 -17.49
N VAL A 122 15.27 -3.55 -17.16
CA VAL A 122 15.63 -4.01 -15.82
C VAL A 122 15.67 -2.84 -14.84
N LEU A 123 16.26 -1.70 -15.24
CA LEU A 123 16.24 -0.48 -14.42
C LEU A 123 14.82 0.02 -14.19
N TYR A 124 13.99 0.04 -15.23
CA TYR A 124 12.57 0.38 -15.14
C TYR A 124 11.83 -0.54 -14.17
N ALA A 125 12.02 -1.85 -14.29
CA ALA A 125 11.41 -2.82 -13.39
C ALA A 125 11.88 -2.64 -11.95
N PHE A 126 13.17 -2.41 -11.74
CA PHE A 126 13.71 -2.13 -10.41
C PHE A 126 13.13 -0.84 -9.81
N SER A 127 12.97 0.21 -10.61
CA SER A 127 12.34 1.46 -10.20
C SER A 127 10.88 1.26 -9.81
N LEU A 128 10.07 0.69 -10.71
CA LEU A 128 8.62 0.56 -10.49
C LEU A 128 8.29 -0.45 -9.38
N ILE A 129 8.88 -1.64 -9.44
CA ILE A 129 8.71 -2.66 -8.40
C ILE A 129 9.35 -2.21 -7.09
N GLY A 130 10.43 -1.43 -7.13
CA GLY A 130 11.04 -0.83 -5.95
C GLY A 130 10.11 0.14 -5.24
N ILE A 131 9.45 1.04 -5.96
CA ILE A 131 8.45 1.97 -5.38
C ILE A 131 7.33 1.18 -4.71
N LEU A 132 6.72 0.23 -5.43
CA LEU A 132 5.63 -0.59 -4.90
C LEU A 132 6.07 -1.48 -3.74
N GLY A 133 7.25 -2.10 -3.86
CA GLY A 133 7.81 -2.99 -2.85
C GLY A 133 8.12 -2.24 -1.55
N VAL A 134 8.63 -1.01 -1.64
CA VAL A 134 8.88 -0.16 -0.46
C VAL A 134 7.58 0.35 0.14
N HIS A 135 6.58 0.71 -0.68
CA HIS A 135 5.22 1.03 -0.22
C HIS A 135 4.65 -0.11 0.64
N GLU A 136 4.60 -1.32 0.09
CA GLU A 136 4.10 -2.49 0.83
C GLU A 136 4.96 -2.83 2.05
N SER A 137 6.28 -2.67 1.95
CA SER A 137 7.18 -2.86 3.08
C SER A 137 6.91 -1.87 4.21
N GLY A 138 6.51 -0.64 3.91
CA GLY A 138 6.07 0.35 4.89
C GLY A 138 4.91 -0.17 5.73
N HIS A 139 3.87 -0.71 5.09
CA HIS A 139 2.77 -1.37 5.79
C HIS A 139 3.23 -2.57 6.62
N LEU A 140 4.08 -3.44 6.07
CA LEU A 140 4.58 -4.62 6.78
C LEU A 140 5.38 -4.25 8.04
N ILE A 141 6.23 -3.22 7.95
CA ILE A 141 7.04 -2.74 9.07
C ILE A 141 6.14 -2.14 10.14
N ALA A 142 5.18 -1.29 9.77
CA ALA A 142 4.22 -0.71 10.71
C ALA A 142 3.36 -1.80 11.37
N ALA A 143 2.80 -2.72 10.60
CA ALA A 143 2.01 -3.84 11.13
C ALA A 143 2.83 -4.71 12.09
N LYS A 144 4.10 -5.01 11.75
CA LYS A 144 5.01 -5.75 12.64
C LYS A 144 5.28 -5.00 13.94
N LYS A 145 5.50 -3.68 13.89
CA LYS A 145 5.68 -2.83 15.08
C LYS A 145 4.44 -2.88 15.99
N HIS A 146 3.25 -2.93 15.41
CA HIS A 146 1.99 -3.00 16.16
C HIS A 146 1.50 -4.43 16.48
N LYS A 147 2.28 -5.46 16.10
CA LYS A 147 1.97 -6.90 16.28
C LYS A 147 0.71 -7.36 15.53
N ILE A 148 0.38 -6.72 14.41
CA ILE A 148 -0.73 -7.11 13.54
C ILE A 148 -0.26 -8.18 12.56
N ARG A 149 -1.11 -9.21 12.36
CA ARG A 149 -0.85 -10.28 11.39
C ARG A 149 -1.23 -9.82 9.98
N THR A 150 -0.30 -9.89 9.04
CA THR A 150 -0.50 -9.52 7.62
C THR A 150 -0.19 -10.68 6.68
N THR A 151 -0.66 -10.59 5.44
CA THR A 151 -0.25 -11.49 4.35
C THR A 151 1.00 -11.01 3.63
N TRP A 152 1.56 -11.90 2.82
CA TRP A 152 2.43 -11.46 1.72
C TRP A 152 1.64 -10.59 0.73
N PRO A 153 2.28 -9.58 0.12
CA PRO A 153 1.66 -8.72 -0.88
C PRO A 153 1.27 -9.51 -2.13
N TYR A 154 0.07 -9.23 -2.64
CA TYR A 154 -0.40 -9.72 -3.93
C TYR A 154 -0.20 -8.61 -4.95
N PHE A 155 0.75 -8.80 -5.86
CA PHE A 155 0.95 -7.89 -6.99
C PHE A 155 -0.13 -8.13 -8.04
N ILE A 156 -0.66 -7.06 -8.63
CA ILE A 156 -1.73 -7.14 -9.61
C ILE A 156 -1.13 -6.79 -10.98
N PRO A 157 -0.89 -7.79 -11.85
CA PRO A 157 -0.34 -7.53 -13.17
C PRO A 157 -1.31 -6.67 -13.99
N GLY A 158 -0.75 -5.69 -14.69
CA GLY A 158 -1.47 -4.85 -15.63
C GLY A 158 -1.34 -5.35 -17.07
N VAL A 159 -1.73 -4.50 -18.01
CA VAL A 159 -1.59 -4.76 -19.45
C VAL A 159 -0.46 -3.86 -19.95
N PRO A 160 0.74 -4.42 -20.24
CA PRO A 160 1.87 -3.63 -20.70
C PRO A 160 1.59 -3.04 -22.09
N VAL A 161 2.35 -2.02 -22.48
CA VAL A 161 2.32 -1.34 -23.80
C VAL A 161 1.06 -0.50 -24.05
N PHE A 162 -0.14 -1.05 -23.84
CA PHE A 162 -1.41 -0.36 -24.09
C PHE A 162 -1.96 0.38 -22.85
N GLY A 163 -1.34 0.23 -21.69
CA GLY A 163 -1.78 0.83 -20.44
C GLY A 163 -0.67 0.89 -19.40
N ILE A 164 -1.03 0.68 -18.13
CA ILE A 164 -0.08 0.56 -17.03
C ILE A 164 0.30 -0.91 -16.82
N PRO A 165 1.60 -1.23 -16.60
CA PRO A 165 2.08 -2.60 -16.51
C PRO A 165 1.71 -3.30 -15.18
N THR A 166 1.20 -2.55 -14.20
CA THR A 166 0.77 -3.05 -12.89
C THR A 166 -0.31 -2.14 -12.32
N PHE A 167 -1.27 -2.73 -11.60
CA PHE A 167 -2.27 -1.98 -10.81
C PHE A 167 -1.84 -1.77 -9.36
N GLY A 168 -0.58 -2.14 -9.03
CA GLY A 168 -0.03 -2.04 -7.69
C GLY A 168 0.06 -3.39 -6.99
N ALA A 169 0.13 -3.34 -5.67
CA ALA A 169 0.11 -4.50 -4.81
C ALA A 169 -0.86 -4.27 -3.65
N LEU A 170 -1.36 -5.34 -3.06
CA LEU A 170 -2.26 -5.27 -1.91
C LEU A 170 -1.83 -6.28 -0.84
N ILE A 171 -1.77 -5.83 0.42
CA ILE A 171 -1.68 -6.69 1.59
C ILE A 171 -3.07 -6.85 2.19
N GLN A 172 -3.44 -8.10 2.52
CA GLN A 172 -4.60 -8.33 3.38
C GLN A 172 -4.16 -8.33 4.85
N SER A 173 -4.78 -7.48 5.66
CA SER A 173 -4.72 -7.64 7.11
C SER A 173 -5.49 -8.90 7.52
N ARG A 174 -4.85 -9.76 8.32
CA ARG A 174 -5.47 -10.95 8.92
C ARG A 174 -5.76 -10.78 10.40
N GLY A 175 -5.28 -9.70 11.00
CA GLY A 175 -5.54 -9.34 12.39
C GLY A 175 -6.51 -8.17 12.49
N LEU A 176 -7.12 -8.01 13.66
CA LEU A 176 -8.03 -6.90 13.93
C LEU A 176 -7.23 -5.65 14.32
N THR A 177 -7.59 -4.52 13.74
CA THR A 177 -7.04 -3.23 14.15
C THR A 177 -7.69 -2.82 15.47
N ILE A 178 -6.88 -2.80 16.53
CA ILE A 178 -7.35 -2.63 17.91
C ILE A 178 -7.89 -1.22 18.17
N ASN A 179 -7.27 -0.20 17.57
CA ASN A 179 -7.69 1.19 17.72
C ASN A 179 -7.40 2.00 16.45
N ARG A 180 -7.96 3.20 16.38
CA ARG A 180 -7.81 4.11 15.23
C ARG A 180 -6.38 4.64 15.06
N ASP A 181 -5.64 4.79 16.16
CA ASP A 181 -4.25 5.27 16.14
C ASP A 181 -3.35 4.26 15.41
N ILE A 182 -3.49 2.96 15.72
CA ILE A 182 -2.76 1.88 15.05
C ILE A 182 -3.21 1.75 13.59
N LEU A 183 -4.51 1.88 13.32
CA LEU A 183 -5.02 1.85 11.96
C LEU A 183 -4.38 2.97 11.12
N PHE A 184 -4.34 4.20 11.65
CA PHE A 184 -3.71 5.35 11.01
C PHE A 184 -2.22 5.12 10.77
N ASP A 185 -1.47 4.67 11.78
CA ASP A 185 -0.03 4.42 11.67
C ASP A 185 0.30 3.40 10.57
N VAL A 186 -0.49 2.32 10.47
CA VAL A 186 -0.30 1.29 9.45
C VAL A 186 -0.72 1.79 8.06
N ALA A 187 -1.84 2.52 7.97
CA ALA A 187 -2.36 3.06 6.73
C ALA A 187 -1.40 4.09 6.08
N ILE A 188 -0.85 5.02 6.87
CA ILE A 188 -0.01 6.09 6.33
C ILE A 188 1.43 5.65 6.02
N ALA A 189 1.92 4.58 6.66
CA ALA A 189 3.32 4.15 6.52
C ALA A 189 3.70 3.75 5.09
N GLY A 190 2.82 3.05 4.38
CA GLY A 190 3.06 2.65 2.99
C GLY A 190 3.15 3.84 2.03
N PRO A 191 2.11 4.69 1.95
CA PRO A 191 2.11 5.89 1.12
C PRO A 191 3.32 6.80 1.35
N ILE A 192 3.73 7.02 2.60
CA ILE A 192 4.93 7.83 2.90
C ILE A 192 6.19 7.15 2.35
N ALA A 193 6.37 5.85 2.59
CA ALA A 193 7.54 5.12 2.14
C ALA A 193 7.61 5.08 0.60
N GLY A 194 6.49 4.77 -0.06
CA GLY A 194 6.37 4.77 -1.52
C GLY A 194 6.64 6.15 -2.13
N LEU A 195 6.07 7.21 -1.54
CA LEU A 195 6.26 8.59 -2.00
C LEU A 195 7.73 9.01 -1.96
N ILE A 196 8.45 8.70 -0.88
CA ILE A 196 9.88 9.05 -0.74
C ILE A 196 10.69 8.40 -1.87
N ILE A 197 10.46 7.11 -2.14
CA ILE A 197 11.17 6.40 -3.21
C ILE A 197 10.76 6.93 -4.59
N ALA A 198 9.47 7.21 -4.81
CA ALA A 198 8.99 7.80 -6.06
C ALA A 198 9.66 9.15 -6.36
N ILE A 199 9.87 10.00 -5.35
CA ILE A 199 10.63 11.25 -5.50
C ILE A 199 12.08 10.98 -5.93
N ILE A 200 12.76 10.03 -5.30
CA ILE A 200 14.16 9.68 -5.67
C ILE A 200 14.23 9.16 -7.11
N VAL A 201 13.32 8.26 -7.48
CA VAL A 201 13.23 7.73 -8.84
C VAL A 201 12.86 8.83 -9.84
N SER A 202 12.01 9.79 -9.46
CA SER A 202 11.67 10.97 -10.27
C SER A 202 12.89 11.80 -10.58
N MET A 203 13.74 12.07 -9.58
CA MET A 203 14.99 12.81 -9.78
C MET A 203 15.91 12.10 -10.77
N PHE A 204 16.10 10.80 -10.61
CA PHE A 204 16.92 10.02 -11.53
C PHE A 204 16.31 9.97 -12.94
N GLY A 205 15.00 9.77 -13.03
CA GLY A 205 14.26 9.74 -14.29
C GLY A 205 14.32 11.07 -15.03
N ALA A 206 14.20 12.20 -14.33
CA ALA A 206 14.34 13.53 -14.90
C ALA A 206 15.74 13.73 -15.51
N LEU A 207 16.78 13.36 -14.76
CA LEU A 207 18.17 13.43 -15.22
C LEU A 207 18.42 12.59 -16.50
N THR A 208 17.83 11.40 -16.59
CA THR A 208 18.03 10.48 -17.73
C THR A 208 17.05 10.70 -18.88
N SER A 209 16.05 11.57 -18.74
CA SER A 209 15.04 11.79 -19.78
C SER A 209 15.59 12.66 -20.92
N PRO A 210 15.45 12.22 -22.19
CA PRO A 210 15.91 12.99 -23.32
C PRO A 210 14.98 14.17 -23.62
N GLU A 211 15.53 15.15 -24.30
CA GLU A 211 14.80 16.30 -24.83
C GLU A 211 14.81 16.23 -26.34
N ILE A 212 13.66 16.54 -26.93
CA ILE A 212 13.47 16.70 -28.37
C ILE A 212 13.07 18.15 -28.65
N ASP A 213 13.28 18.59 -29.88
CA ASP A 213 12.86 19.92 -30.31
C ASP A 213 11.32 20.01 -30.43
N ASN A 214 10.78 21.22 -30.26
CA ASN A 214 9.33 21.43 -30.27
C ASN A 214 8.68 21.05 -31.61
N VAL A 215 9.38 21.23 -32.73
CA VAL A 215 8.84 20.91 -34.06
C VAL A 215 8.60 19.40 -34.19
N LEU A 216 9.58 18.58 -33.83
CA LEU A 216 9.43 17.12 -33.81
C LEU A 216 8.36 16.68 -32.80
N ALA A 217 8.32 17.30 -31.62
CA ALA A 217 7.31 16.98 -30.62
C ALA A 217 5.88 17.25 -31.14
N ASP A 218 5.65 18.39 -31.78
CA ASP A 218 4.35 18.76 -32.34
C ASP A 218 3.92 17.83 -33.48
N GLU A 219 4.85 17.38 -34.32
CA GLU A 219 4.59 16.35 -35.34
C GLU A 219 4.13 15.04 -34.70
N LEU A 220 4.87 14.54 -33.71
CA LEU A 220 4.56 13.30 -33.02
C LEU A 220 3.25 13.36 -32.22
N TYR A 221 2.88 14.54 -31.69
CA TYR A 221 1.57 14.74 -31.06
C TYR A 221 0.43 14.67 -32.09
N ASN A 222 0.60 15.27 -33.27
CA ASN A 222 -0.41 15.24 -34.33
C ASN A 222 -0.60 13.83 -34.90
N GLU A 223 0.47 13.05 -34.98
CA GLU A 223 0.43 11.64 -35.39
C GLU A 223 -0.04 10.68 -34.29
N SER A 224 -0.39 11.20 -33.10
CA SER A 224 -0.77 10.39 -31.92
C SER A 224 0.31 9.39 -31.47
N GLN A 225 1.58 9.65 -31.80
CA GLN A 225 2.72 8.87 -31.32
C GLN A 225 3.16 9.31 -29.91
N LEU A 226 2.94 10.59 -29.57
CA LEU A 226 3.13 11.13 -28.21
C LEU A 226 1.81 11.57 -27.60
N MET A 227 1.74 11.52 -26.27
CA MET A 227 0.60 12.01 -25.48
C MET A 227 1.12 12.94 -24.38
N LYS A 228 0.50 14.12 -24.24
CA LYS A 228 0.79 15.03 -23.13
C LYS A 228 0.26 14.42 -21.83
N MET A 229 1.16 14.15 -20.89
CA MET A 229 0.82 13.60 -19.59
C MET A 229 0.80 14.69 -18.52
N ASN A 230 -0.15 14.59 -17.58
CA ASN A 230 -0.15 15.46 -16.40
C ASN A 230 1.01 15.11 -15.49
N LEU A 231 1.86 16.08 -15.16
CA LEU A 231 3.00 15.88 -14.28
C LEU A 231 2.61 16.19 -12.82
N PRO A 232 2.79 15.24 -11.88
CA PRO A 232 2.79 15.53 -10.45
C PRO A 232 3.79 16.63 -10.11
N ILE A 233 3.50 17.43 -9.08
CA ILE A 233 4.34 18.59 -8.70
C ILE A 233 5.81 18.21 -8.44
N PHE A 234 6.06 17.04 -7.84
CA PHE A 234 7.42 16.55 -7.59
C PHE A 234 8.17 16.22 -8.88
N MET A 235 7.47 15.78 -9.94
CA MET A 235 8.07 15.55 -11.25
C MET A 235 8.42 16.87 -11.92
N THR A 236 7.55 17.87 -11.85
CA THR A 236 7.84 19.22 -12.37
C THR A 236 9.07 19.81 -11.69
N VAL A 237 9.13 19.75 -10.35
CA VAL A 237 10.29 20.19 -9.59
C VAL A 237 11.55 19.42 -9.99
N SER A 238 11.45 18.11 -10.22
CA SER A 238 12.62 17.33 -10.67
C SER A 238 13.13 17.75 -12.04
N LEU A 239 12.26 18.10 -12.98
CA LEU A 239 12.68 18.62 -14.29
C LEU A 239 13.34 20.00 -14.14
N GLU A 240 12.77 20.88 -13.34
CA GLU A 240 13.31 22.22 -13.07
C GLU A 240 14.71 22.16 -12.43
N ILE A 241 14.95 21.25 -11.48
CA ILE A 241 16.27 21.08 -10.84
C ILE A 241 17.37 20.70 -11.85
N PHE A 242 17.01 20.00 -12.94
CA PHE A 242 17.96 19.58 -13.97
C PHE A 242 17.88 20.45 -15.24
N ASP A 243 17.23 21.61 -15.17
CA ASP A 243 17.03 22.54 -16.28
C ASP A 243 16.41 21.87 -17.54
N LYS A 244 15.50 20.92 -17.31
CA LYS A 244 14.84 20.13 -18.36
C LYS A 244 13.51 20.77 -18.80
N GLY A 245 13.28 20.82 -20.11
CA GLY A 245 12.01 21.29 -20.69
C GLY A 245 11.94 22.81 -20.87
N GLY A 246 13.03 23.43 -21.31
CA GLY A 246 13.08 24.86 -21.65
C GLY A 246 12.25 25.22 -22.89
N ASP A 247 12.18 26.52 -23.20
CA ASP A 247 11.23 27.11 -24.17
C ASP A 247 11.19 26.45 -25.57
N ASN A 248 12.29 25.85 -26.02
CA ASN A 248 12.43 25.25 -27.36
C ASN A 248 12.47 23.71 -27.36
N THR A 249 12.28 23.09 -26.20
CA THR A 249 12.46 21.64 -26.03
C THR A 249 11.31 21.01 -25.26
N HIS A 250 10.97 19.78 -25.64
CA HIS A 250 10.06 18.93 -24.89
C HIS A 250 10.77 17.71 -24.32
N VAL A 251 10.53 17.43 -23.04
CA VAL A 251 11.06 16.25 -22.37
C VAL A 251 10.21 15.04 -22.74
N VAL A 252 10.84 14.01 -23.30
CA VAL A 252 10.23 12.70 -23.48
C VAL A 252 10.51 11.87 -22.23
N MET A 253 9.49 11.31 -21.60
CA MET A 253 9.68 10.51 -20.40
C MET A 253 10.55 9.29 -20.71
N SER A 254 11.73 9.19 -20.09
CA SER A 254 12.43 7.92 -20.02
C SER A 254 11.56 6.87 -19.31
N PRO A 255 11.81 5.56 -19.54
CA PRO A 255 11.12 4.50 -18.80
C PRO A 255 11.15 4.74 -17.29
N ILE A 256 12.29 5.16 -16.74
CA ILE A 256 12.46 5.40 -15.30
C ILE A 256 11.61 6.58 -14.82
N PHE A 257 11.54 7.66 -15.60
CA PHE A 257 10.67 8.79 -15.26
C PHE A 257 9.19 8.42 -15.33
N PHE A 258 8.81 7.57 -16.29
CA PHE A 258 7.46 7.01 -16.36
C PHE A 258 7.15 6.08 -15.17
N ALA A 259 8.12 5.31 -14.67
CA ALA A 259 7.95 4.52 -13.44
C ALA A 259 7.66 5.42 -12.23
N ALA A 260 8.33 6.57 -12.10
CA ALA A 260 8.03 7.55 -11.06
C ALA A 260 6.61 8.09 -11.20
N TRP A 261 6.17 8.41 -12.42
CA TRP A 261 4.81 8.86 -12.70
C TRP A 261 3.76 7.84 -12.23
N ILE A 262 3.94 6.56 -12.59
CA ILE A 262 3.06 5.48 -12.11
C ILE A 262 3.11 5.38 -10.59
N GLY A 263 4.30 5.48 -9.99
CA GLY A 263 4.49 5.47 -8.54
C GLY A 263 3.65 6.55 -7.85
N PHE A 264 3.76 7.79 -8.31
CA PHE A 264 2.95 8.90 -7.80
C PHE A 264 1.45 8.67 -8.01
N LEU A 265 1.03 8.16 -9.17
CA LEU A 265 -0.36 7.84 -9.46
C LEU A 265 -0.90 6.80 -8.47
N ILE A 266 -0.19 5.69 -8.27
CA ILE A 266 -0.62 4.61 -7.37
C ILE A 266 -0.66 5.10 -5.93
N THR A 267 0.36 5.83 -5.46
CA THR A 267 0.33 6.43 -4.13
C THR A 267 -0.84 7.41 -3.96
N PHE A 268 -1.13 8.24 -4.97
CA PHE A 268 -2.29 9.12 -4.95
C PHE A 268 -3.61 8.35 -4.84
N LEU A 269 -3.80 7.31 -5.67
CA LEU A 269 -4.99 6.47 -5.62
C LEU A 269 -5.14 5.82 -4.23
N ASN A 270 -4.05 5.29 -3.67
CA ASN A 270 -4.07 4.70 -2.34
C ASN A 270 -4.45 5.69 -1.23
N LEU A 271 -4.22 6.99 -1.41
CA LEU A 271 -4.63 8.01 -0.44
C LEU A 271 -6.09 8.44 -0.55
N LEU A 272 -6.84 7.97 -1.55
CA LEU A 272 -8.26 8.29 -1.67
C LEU A 272 -9.09 7.57 -0.58
N PRO A 273 -10.11 8.24 -0.01
CA PRO A 273 -10.97 7.65 1.01
C PRO A 273 -11.99 6.71 0.39
N ALA A 274 -11.52 5.57 -0.14
CA ALA A 274 -12.35 4.62 -0.87
C ALA A 274 -11.96 3.17 -0.57
N TRP A 275 -12.95 2.38 -0.17
CA TRP A 275 -12.89 0.92 -0.07
C TRP A 275 -11.73 0.38 0.79
N GLN A 276 -10.75 -0.26 0.17
CA GLN A 276 -9.58 -0.90 0.79
C GLN A 276 -8.29 -0.14 0.49
N LEU A 277 -8.39 1.07 -0.04
CA LEU A 277 -7.24 1.95 -0.22
C LEU A 277 -6.80 2.48 1.14
N ASP A 278 -5.53 2.86 1.24
CA ASP A 278 -4.91 3.30 2.48
C ASP A 278 -5.60 4.53 3.12
N GLY A 279 -6.23 5.39 2.31
CA GLY A 279 -6.99 6.55 2.79
C GLY A 279 -8.41 6.25 3.28
N GLY A 280 -8.90 5.01 3.08
CA GLY A 280 -10.27 4.57 3.37
C GLY A 280 -10.57 4.17 4.81
#